data_AF-A0A813ZHQ3-F1
#
_entry.id   AF-A0A813ZHQ3-F1
#
_cell.length_a   1.000
_cell.length_b   1.000
_cell.length_c   1.000
_cell.angle_alpha   90.00
_cell.angle_beta   90.00
_cell.angle_gamma   90.00
#
_symmetry.space_group_name_H-M   'P 1'
#
loop_
_entity.id
_entity.type
_entity.pdbx_description
1 polymer ?
#
loop_
_entity_poly.entity_id
_entity_poly.type
_entity_poly.pdbx_seq_one_letter_code
_entity_poly.pdbx_strand_id
1 'polypeptide(L)'
;MLNDLENYISSLHDCLIGNNQSGELAKSIVLDIVYLCGENINPQTITFCLSLFFKREKNLLTFLRKSISKDEFRGCKVDLLQFLEKFIVSAKKQIIPYAVEIKETCINIFNSDKYSDVRCSTFPIISKIIELTSGNFECSDKLNIPKLADDYFLSLVNQSKLSSSLKANILVVLGVICRYHPEVMSSKSNKCLDLFLNILKMEMTTKNHKPDFNVIAGAIESLNNYLYNFSPSEKSDYSKVMFDYIKRALVNSEELNRYAVPKAALDLLTKHSGHFDELIYIEYQDLFDRISQWAEHKNYDMKKLAYLTLDSYYKHLAEMLRVKFQTESKKCRTIFKYFILKFHKNLTDTNKELKEKIISIKGYGAFAGVSF
;
A
#
# COMPACT_ATOMS: atom_id res chain seq x y z
N MET A 1 -11.94 -32.90 -2.27
CA MET A 1 -11.70 -31.43 -2.28
C MET A 1 -12.97 -30.64 -2.60
N LEU A 2 -13.57 -30.79 -3.79
CA LEU A 2 -14.69 -29.95 -4.23
C LEU A 2 -15.98 -30.18 -3.41
N ASN A 3 -16.37 -31.44 -3.19
CA ASN A 3 -17.51 -31.78 -2.34
C ASN A 3 -17.28 -31.37 -0.87
N ASP A 4 -16.03 -31.44 -0.41
CA ASP A 4 -15.67 -31.07 0.96
C ASP A 4 -15.88 -29.55 1.16
N LEU A 5 -15.45 -28.71 0.21
CA LEU A 5 -15.66 -27.25 0.26
C LEU A 5 -17.14 -26.86 0.30
N GLU A 6 -17.99 -27.52 -0.48
CA GLU A 6 -19.45 -27.28 -0.44
C GLU A 6 -20.05 -27.66 0.91
N ASN A 7 -19.61 -28.78 1.49
CA ASN A 7 -20.02 -29.23 2.81
C ASN A 7 -19.56 -28.24 3.90
N TYR A 8 -18.32 -27.77 3.83
CA TYR A 8 -17.81 -26.77 4.78
C TYR A 8 -18.61 -25.47 4.74
N ILE A 9 -18.94 -24.93 3.56
CA ILE A 9 -19.75 -23.72 3.47
C ILE A 9 -21.17 -23.97 3.98
N SER A 10 -21.74 -25.15 3.70
CA SER A 10 -23.06 -25.51 4.21
C SER A 10 -23.05 -25.54 5.74
N SER A 11 -22.08 -26.24 6.34
CA SER A 11 -21.87 -26.28 7.79
C SER A 11 -21.61 -24.89 8.40
N LEU A 12 -20.87 -24.03 7.70
CA LEU A 12 -20.63 -22.65 8.11
C LEU A 12 -21.93 -21.85 8.21
N HIS A 13 -22.85 -22.03 7.26
CA HIS A 13 -24.18 -21.42 7.31
C HIS A 13 -25.04 -22.02 8.42
N ASP A 14 -24.92 -23.31 8.70
CA ASP A 14 -25.67 -23.96 9.76
C ASP A 14 -25.24 -23.46 11.16
N CYS A 15 -23.96 -23.07 11.32
CA CYS A 15 -23.49 -22.36 12.50
C CYS A 15 -24.22 -21.03 12.76
N LEU A 16 -24.83 -20.39 11.75
CA LEU A 16 -25.62 -19.17 11.96
C LEU A 16 -26.92 -19.42 12.74
N ILE A 17 -27.38 -20.67 12.85
CA ILE A 17 -28.63 -21.03 13.55
C ILE A 17 -28.33 -21.54 14.96
N GLY A 18 -27.11 -22.01 15.23
CA GLY A 18 -26.70 -22.65 16.48
C GLY A 18 -26.41 -21.71 17.66
N ASN A 19 -26.20 -22.32 18.84
CA ASN A 19 -25.92 -21.65 20.13
C ASN A 19 -24.49 -21.08 20.23
N ASN A 20 -24.11 -20.50 21.38
CA ASN A 20 -22.84 -19.80 21.64
C ASN A 20 -21.53 -20.52 21.24
N GLN A 21 -21.49 -21.85 21.14
CA GLN A 21 -20.30 -22.60 20.65
C GLN A 21 -20.11 -22.54 19.13
N SER A 22 -21.08 -21.99 18.40
CA SER A 22 -21.05 -21.91 16.93
C SER A 22 -19.95 -21.01 16.39
N GLY A 23 -19.46 -20.06 17.19
CA GLY A 23 -18.37 -19.16 16.80
C GLY A 23 -17.02 -19.87 16.62
N GLU A 24 -16.66 -20.76 17.55
CA GLU A 24 -15.40 -21.53 17.48
C GLU A 24 -15.45 -22.58 16.37
N LEU A 25 -16.58 -23.27 16.22
CA LEU A 25 -16.81 -24.22 15.13
C LEU A 25 -16.71 -23.52 13.77
N ALA A 26 -17.37 -22.37 13.60
CA ALA A 26 -17.28 -21.60 12.36
C ALA A 26 -15.86 -21.12 12.08
N LYS A 27 -15.09 -20.76 13.11
CA LYS A 27 -13.68 -20.41 12.94
C LYS A 27 -12.87 -21.60 12.47
N SER A 28 -13.05 -22.79 13.06
CA SER A 28 -12.39 -24.02 12.61
C SER A 28 -12.72 -24.32 11.14
N ILE A 29 -14.00 -24.22 10.76
CA ILE A 29 -14.45 -24.43 9.38
C ILE A 29 -13.78 -23.45 8.42
N VAL A 30 -13.66 -22.16 8.79
CA VAL A 30 -12.96 -21.18 7.96
C VAL A 30 -11.49 -21.53 7.80
N LEU A 31 -10.80 -21.97 8.86
CA LEU A 31 -9.41 -22.42 8.78
C LEU A 31 -9.26 -23.64 7.86
N ASP A 32 -10.20 -24.59 7.89
CA ASP A 32 -10.23 -25.73 6.98
C ASP A 32 -10.43 -25.28 5.52
N ILE A 33 -11.33 -24.32 5.27
CA ILE A 33 -11.51 -23.71 3.93
C ILE A 33 -10.21 -23.05 3.47
N VAL A 34 -9.55 -22.26 4.33
CA VAL A 34 -8.26 -21.61 4.02
C VAL A 34 -7.20 -22.66 3.69
N TYR A 35 -7.10 -23.72 4.49
CA TYR A 35 -6.15 -24.81 4.28
C TYR A 35 -6.39 -25.54 2.95
N LEU A 36 -7.64 -25.88 2.64
CA LEU A 36 -8.02 -26.59 1.42
C LEU A 36 -7.82 -25.76 0.16
N CYS A 37 -8.02 -24.45 0.24
CA CYS A 37 -7.76 -23.55 -0.88
C CYS A 37 -6.26 -23.22 -1.04
N GLY A 38 -5.47 -23.25 0.05
CA GLY A 38 -4.02 -23.11 0.04
C GLY A 38 -3.51 -21.80 -0.59
N GLU A 39 -2.18 -21.69 -0.74
CA GLU A 39 -1.55 -20.49 -1.33
C GLU A 39 -1.62 -20.42 -2.86
N ASN A 40 -2.05 -21.48 -3.54
CA ASN A 40 -2.17 -21.51 -5.00
C ASN A 40 -3.42 -22.28 -5.42
N ILE A 41 -4.55 -21.58 -5.50
CA ILE A 41 -5.77 -22.14 -6.07
C ILE A 41 -5.48 -22.44 -7.53
N ASN A 42 -5.52 -23.73 -7.90
CA ASN A 42 -5.32 -24.19 -9.27
C ASN A 42 -6.22 -23.35 -10.20
N PRO A 43 -5.70 -22.77 -11.30
CA PRO A 43 -6.50 -22.02 -12.26
C PRO A 43 -7.77 -22.76 -12.73
N GLN A 44 -7.72 -24.09 -12.78
CA GLN A 44 -8.85 -24.94 -13.15
C GLN A 44 -9.97 -25.00 -12.10
N THR A 45 -9.66 -24.75 -10.82
CA THR A 45 -10.65 -24.75 -9.72
C THR A 45 -11.17 -23.35 -9.38
N ILE A 46 -10.50 -22.28 -9.84
CA ILE A 46 -10.92 -20.88 -9.59
C ILE A 46 -12.36 -20.63 -10.05
N THR A 47 -12.74 -21.07 -11.26
CA THR A 47 -14.11 -20.88 -11.79
C THR A 47 -15.17 -21.51 -10.90
N PHE A 48 -14.89 -22.71 -10.38
CA PHE A 48 -15.77 -23.38 -9.44
C PHE A 48 -15.86 -22.63 -8.12
N CYS A 49 -14.71 -22.25 -7.54
CA CYS A 49 -14.65 -21.50 -6.29
C CYS A 49 -15.37 -20.14 -6.41
N LEU A 50 -15.28 -19.45 -7.55
CA LEU A 50 -16.02 -18.21 -7.79
C LEU A 50 -17.53 -18.42 -7.70
N SER A 51 -18.04 -19.48 -8.34
CA SER A 51 -19.46 -19.84 -8.25
C SER A 51 -19.85 -20.16 -6.81
N LEU A 52 -19.04 -20.97 -6.13
CA LEU A 52 -19.29 -21.42 -4.76
C LEU A 52 -19.24 -20.27 -3.74
N PHE A 53 -18.25 -19.38 -3.83
CA PHE A 53 -18.00 -18.33 -2.85
C PHE A 53 -18.87 -17.08 -3.05
N PHE A 54 -19.35 -16.83 -4.26
CA PHE A 54 -20.05 -15.58 -4.59
C PHE A 54 -21.41 -15.74 -5.28
N LYS A 55 -21.66 -16.82 -6.03
CA LYS A 55 -22.89 -16.93 -6.84
C LYS A 55 -24.04 -17.68 -6.16
N ARG A 56 -23.73 -18.76 -5.44
CA ARG A 56 -24.75 -19.64 -4.82
C ARG A 56 -25.49 -18.94 -3.69
N GLU A 57 -26.65 -19.45 -3.27
CA GLU A 57 -27.44 -18.87 -2.17
C GLU A 57 -26.67 -18.91 -0.83
N LYS A 58 -26.19 -20.09 -0.44
CA LYS A 58 -25.26 -20.28 0.69
C LYS A 58 -23.83 -20.04 0.20
N ASN A 59 -23.38 -18.79 0.29
CA ASN A 59 -22.03 -18.38 -0.11
C ASN A 59 -21.32 -17.58 1.01
N LEU A 60 -20.05 -17.25 0.82
CA LEU A 60 -19.22 -16.59 1.85
C LEU A 60 -19.69 -15.15 2.13
N LEU A 61 -20.11 -14.40 1.11
CA LEU A 61 -20.63 -13.04 1.29
C LEU A 61 -21.96 -13.03 2.05
N THR A 62 -22.83 -14.01 1.78
CA THR A 62 -24.09 -14.17 2.50
C THR A 62 -23.86 -14.51 3.97
N PHE A 63 -22.88 -15.38 4.26
CA PHE A 63 -22.48 -15.67 5.64
C PHE A 63 -21.96 -14.42 6.36
N LEU A 64 -21.05 -13.67 5.71
CA LEU A 64 -20.51 -12.42 6.27
C LEU A 64 -21.63 -11.41 6.57
N ARG A 65 -22.57 -11.19 5.65
CA ARG A 65 -23.73 -10.31 5.85
C ARG A 65 -24.60 -10.73 7.03
N LYS A 66 -24.87 -12.03 7.19
CA LYS A 66 -25.71 -12.57 8.28
C LYS A 66 -25.01 -12.62 9.64
N SER A 67 -23.68 -12.53 9.68
CA SER A 67 -22.88 -12.59 10.91
C SER A 67 -22.41 -11.23 11.43
N ILE A 68 -22.78 -10.12 10.77
CA ILE A 68 -22.35 -8.75 11.15
C ILE A 68 -22.68 -8.46 12.62
N SER A 69 -23.94 -8.66 13.02
CA SER A 69 -24.42 -8.36 14.37
C SER A 69 -24.07 -9.42 15.42
N LYS A 70 -23.30 -10.45 15.05
CA LYS A 70 -23.00 -11.60 15.90
C LYS A 70 -21.54 -11.56 16.34
N ASP A 71 -21.33 -11.42 17.65
CA ASP A 71 -20.03 -11.17 18.25
C ASP A 71 -19.15 -12.41 18.30
N GLU A 72 -19.78 -13.57 18.50
CA GLU A 72 -19.13 -14.87 18.56
C GLU A 72 -18.39 -15.22 17.26
N PHE A 73 -18.75 -14.58 16.14
CA PHE A 73 -18.09 -14.77 14.84
C PHE A 73 -16.98 -13.75 14.55
N ARG A 74 -16.57 -12.88 15.50
CA ARG A 74 -15.53 -11.86 15.25
C ARG A 74 -14.26 -12.45 14.63
N GLY A 75 -13.69 -13.49 15.24
CA GLY A 75 -12.46 -14.12 14.74
C GLY A 75 -12.66 -14.76 13.36
N CYS A 76 -13.77 -15.47 13.18
CA CYS A 76 -14.16 -16.08 11.91
C CYS A 76 -14.30 -15.04 10.78
N LYS A 77 -14.93 -13.87 11.06
CA LYS A 77 -15.06 -12.77 10.09
C LYS A 77 -13.70 -12.24 9.65
N VAL A 78 -12.75 -12.03 10.57
CA VAL A 78 -11.40 -11.56 10.25
C VAL A 78 -10.67 -12.57 9.35
N ASP A 79 -10.63 -13.84 9.75
CA ASP A 79 -9.94 -14.90 9.01
C ASP A 79 -10.54 -15.08 7.60
N LEU A 80 -11.88 -15.01 7.50
CA LEU A 80 -12.60 -15.11 6.23
C LEU A 80 -12.35 -13.91 5.30
N LEU A 81 -12.32 -12.69 5.82
CA LEU A 81 -11.99 -11.50 5.03
C LEU A 81 -10.53 -11.53 4.54
N GLN A 82 -9.59 -11.96 5.38
CA GLN A 82 -8.18 -12.15 4.97
C GLN A 82 -8.04 -13.25 3.91
N PHE A 83 -8.82 -14.33 4.02
CA PHE A 83 -8.89 -15.35 2.98
C PHE A 83 -9.43 -14.77 1.67
N LEU A 84 -10.53 -14.02 1.72
CA LEU A 84 -11.13 -13.39 0.53
C LEU A 84 -10.17 -12.42 -0.15
N GLU A 85 -9.40 -11.63 0.60
CA GLU A 85 -8.34 -10.78 0.06
C GLU A 85 -7.36 -11.60 -0.80
N LYS A 86 -6.79 -12.67 -0.23
CA LYS A 86 -5.84 -13.56 -0.93
C LYS A 86 -6.49 -14.24 -2.14
N PHE A 87 -7.73 -14.72 -1.99
CA PHE A 87 -8.50 -15.35 -3.07
C PHE A 87 -8.68 -14.40 -4.26
N ILE A 88 -9.08 -13.15 -3.99
CA ILE A 88 -9.33 -12.13 -5.03
C ILE A 88 -8.05 -11.81 -5.79
N VAL A 89 -6.91 -11.70 -5.10
CA VAL A 89 -5.59 -11.53 -5.75
C VAL A 89 -5.29 -12.68 -6.70
N SER A 90 -5.57 -13.92 -6.29
CA SER A 90 -5.36 -15.12 -7.11
C SER A 90 -6.34 -15.21 -8.29
N ALA A 91 -7.60 -14.84 -8.09
CA ALA A 91 -8.65 -14.86 -9.12
C ALA A 91 -8.48 -13.77 -10.20
N LYS A 92 -7.76 -12.68 -9.89
CA LYS A 92 -7.50 -11.56 -10.81
C LYS A 92 -8.81 -11.04 -11.44
N LYS A 93 -8.83 -10.79 -12.76
CA LYS A 93 -9.98 -10.25 -13.50
C LYS A 93 -11.22 -11.16 -13.51
N GLN A 94 -11.12 -12.43 -13.11
CA GLN A 94 -12.30 -13.30 -13.01
C GLN A 94 -13.26 -12.88 -11.90
N ILE A 95 -12.83 -12.00 -10.98
CA ILE A 95 -13.69 -11.46 -9.92
C ILE A 95 -14.67 -10.39 -10.38
N ILE A 96 -14.43 -9.78 -11.56
CA ILE A 96 -15.18 -8.60 -12.04
C ILE A 96 -16.71 -8.79 -12.00
N PRO A 97 -17.28 -9.93 -12.42
CA PRO A 97 -18.73 -10.15 -12.36
C PRO A 97 -19.32 -10.08 -10.94
N TYR A 98 -18.50 -10.32 -9.92
CA TYR A 98 -18.88 -10.34 -8.50
C TYR A 98 -18.43 -9.08 -7.74
N ALA A 99 -17.69 -8.19 -8.40
CA ALA A 99 -17.01 -7.07 -7.75
C ALA A 99 -17.96 -6.12 -7.00
N VAL A 100 -19.14 -5.85 -7.58
CA VAL A 100 -20.15 -4.98 -6.97
C VAL A 100 -20.64 -5.59 -5.65
N GLU A 101 -21.00 -6.87 -5.64
CA GLU A 101 -21.52 -7.53 -4.44
C GLU A 101 -20.46 -7.69 -3.35
N ILE A 102 -19.21 -7.96 -3.74
CA ILE A 102 -18.08 -7.99 -2.81
C ILE A 102 -17.89 -6.62 -2.16
N LYS A 103 -17.84 -5.55 -2.98
CA LYS A 103 -17.69 -4.17 -2.49
C LYS A 103 -18.82 -3.79 -1.53
N GLU A 104 -20.08 -4.02 -1.91
CA GLU A 104 -21.24 -3.71 -1.07
C GLU A 104 -21.23 -4.50 0.25
N THR A 105 -20.82 -5.77 0.22
CA THR A 105 -20.65 -6.58 1.42
C THR A 105 -19.59 -5.98 2.34
N CYS A 106 -18.43 -5.58 1.80
CA CYS A 106 -17.36 -4.93 2.56
C CYS A 106 -17.82 -3.59 3.16
N ILE A 107 -18.54 -2.76 2.40
CA ILE A 107 -19.07 -1.48 2.89
C ILE A 107 -20.10 -1.70 4.01
N ASN A 108 -20.98 -2.70 3.89
CA ASN A 108 -21.94 -3.04 4.93
C ASN A 108 -21.24 -3.49 6.22
N ILE A 109 -20.23 -4.36 6.13
CA ILE A 109 -19.43 -4.77 7.30
C ILE A 109 -18.71 -3.56 7.90
N PHE A 110 -18.09 -2.71 7.09
CA PHE A 110 -17.41 -1.51 7.57
C PHE A 110 -18.34 -0.55 8.32
N ASN A 111 -19.57 -0.37 7.85
CA ASN A 111 -20.54 0.56 8.44
C ASN A 111 -21.25 0.00 9.67
N SER A 112 -21.48 -1.32 9.71
CA SER A 112 -22.38 -1.94 10.69
C SER A 112 -21.69 -2.80 11.73
N ASP A 113 -20.48 -3.30 11.49
CA ASP A 113 -19.75 -4.08 12.48
C ASP A 113 -19.19 -3.17 13.58
N LYS A 114 -19.24 -3.62 14.84
CA LYS A 114 -18.75 -2.84 15.98
C LYS A 114 -17.25 -2.97 16.22
N TYR A 115 -16.61 -4.03 15.72
CA TYR A 115 -15.20 -4.31 15.99
C TYR A 115 -14.29 -3.72 14.92
N SER A 116 -13.29 -2.96 15.34
CA SER A 116 -12.40 -2.23 14.43
C SER A 116 -11.51 -3.12 13.57
N ASP A 117 -11.10 -4.28 14.06
CA ASP A 117 -10.29 -5.26 13.32
C ASP A 117 -11.09 -5.87 12.16
N VAL A 118 -12.34 -6.30 12.41
CA VAL A 118 -13.25 -6.78 11.36
C VAL A 118 -13.46 -5.72 10.28
N ARG A 119 -13.73 -4.47 10.71
CA ARG A 119 -13.87 -3.34 9.79
C ARG A 119 -12.59 -3.10 8.99
N CYS A 120 -11.42 -3.13 9.62
CA CYS A 120 -10.13 -2.95 8.94
C CYS A 120 -9.87 -4.02 7.88
N SER A 121 -10.28 -5.28 8.11
CA SER A 121 -10.12 -6.38 7.15
C SER A 121 -10.91 -6.20 5.84
N THR A 122 -11.82 -5.23 5.77
CA THR A 122 -12.58 -4.94 4.53
C THR A 122 -11.82 -4.08 3.53
N PHE A 123 -10.89 -3.25 3.99
CA PHE A 123 -10.23 -2.25 3.14
C PHE A 123 -9.28 -2.83 2.10
N PRO A 124 -8.44 -3.86 2.40
CA PRO A 124 -7.61 -4.49 1.39
C PRO A 124 -8.43 -5.08 0.23
N ILE A 125 -9.59 -5.65 0.54
CA ILE A 125 -10.54 -6.15 -0.46
C ILE A 125 -11.06 -5.00 -1.32
N ILE A 126 -11.54 -3.91 -0.70
CA ILE A 126 -12.03 -2.73 -1.42
C ILE A 126 -10.94 -2.17 -2.36
N SER A 127 -9.72 -1.97 -1.85
CA SER A 127 -8.58 -1.51 -2.66
C SER A 127 -8.33 -2.42 -3.87
N LYS A 128 -8.37 -3.74 -3.66
CA LYS A 128 -8.13 -4.70 -4.75
C LYS A 128 -9.27 -4.74 -5.76
N ILE A 129 -10.53 -4.59 -5.32
CA ILE A 129 -11.68 -4.46 -6.22
C ILE A 129 -11.54 -3.22 -7.09
N ILE A 130 -11.17 -2.07 -6.51
CA ILE A 130 -10.95 -0.82 -7.25
C ILE A 130 -9.84 -1.00 -8.31
N GLU A 131 -8.71 -1.60 -7.94
CA GLU A 131 -7.62 -1.92 -8.88
C GLU A 131 -8.08 -2.82 -10.03
N LEU A 132 -8.76 -3.93 -9.74
CA LEU A 132 -9.12 -4.94 -10.74
C LEU A 132 -10.24 -4.51 -11.68
N THR A 133 -11.06 -3.56 -11.25
CA THR A 133 -12.19 -3.03 -12.03
C THR A 133 -11.86 -1.75 -12.78
N SER A 134 -10.67 -1.17 -12.55
CA SER A 134 -10.16 -0.03 -13.31
C SER A 134 -10.20 -0.29 -14.82
N GLY A 135 -10.76 0.66 -15.57
CA GLY A 135 -10.93 0.57 -17.02
C GLY A 135 -12.05 -0.39 -17.49
N ASN A 136 -12.85 -0.96 -16.58
CA ASN A 136 -14.01 -1.76 -16.94
C ASN A 136 -15.30 -0.92 -16.91
N PHE A 137 -15.87 -0.65 -18.08
CA PHE A 137 -17.07 0.17 -18.23
C PHE A 137 -18.36 -0.51 -17.72
N GLU A 138 -18.44 -1.85 -17.75
CA GLU A 138 -19.69 -2.57 -17.43
C GLU A 138 -20.05 -2.51 -15.94
N CYS A 139 -19.04 -2.41 -15.06
CA CYS A 139 -19.24 -2.33 -13.61
C CYS A 139 -18.97 -0.95 -13.02
N SER A 140 -18.42 0.00 -13.78
CA SER A 140 -18.03 1.34 -13.30
C SER A 140 -19.17 2.08 -12.59
N ASP A 141 -20.32 2.20 -13.23
CA ASP A 141 -21.48 2.93 -12.68
C ASP A 141 -22.03 2.26 -11.40
N LYS A 142 -22.05 0.93 -11.38
CA LYS A 142 -22.57 0.14 -10.25
C LYS A 142 -21.62 0.14 -9.05
N LEU A 143 -20.32 0.30 -9.26
CA LEU A 143 -19.35 0.43 -8.18
C LEU A 143 -19.48 1.76 -7.45
N ASN A 144 -20.01 2.80 -8.09
CA ASN A 144 -20.24 4.12 -7.51
C ASN A 144 -19.00 4.65 -6.75
N ILE A 145 -17.85 4.57 -7.42
CA ILE A 145 -16.56 5.06 -6.91
C ILE A 145 -16.61 6.55 -6.55
N PRO A 146 -17.32 7.44 -7.27
CA PRO A 146 -17.46 8.83 -6.87
C PRO A 146 -18.02 9.01 -5.45
N LYS A 147 -19.13 8.34 -5.13
CA LYS A 147 -19.73 8.41 -3.80
C LYS A 147 -18.78 7.86 -2.73
N LEU A 148 -18.14 6.72 -3.00
CA LEU A 148 -17.16 6.14 -2.06
C LEU A 148 -16.03 7.11 -1.76
N ALA A 149 -15.50 7.78 -2.79
CA ALA A 149 -14.45 8.78 -2.64
C ALA A 149 -14.89 9.99 -1.81
N ASP A 150 -16.11 10.48 -2.02
CA ASP A 150 -16.68 11.60 -1.26
C ASP A 150 -16.91 11.22 0.22
N ASP A 151 -17.53 10.07 0.48
CA ASP A 151 -17.80 9.58 1.83
C ASP A 151 -16.50 9.41 2.63
N TYR A 152 -15.46 8.85 2.01
CA TYR A 152 -14.16 8.64 2.64
C TYR A 152 -13.39 9.94 2.84
N PHE A 153 -13.43 10.85 1.87
CA PHE A 153 -12.84 12.18 2.01
C PHE A 153 -13.49 12.95 3.17
N LEU A 154 -14.82 13.00 3.24
CA LEU A 154 -15.56 13.67 4.32
C LEU A 154 -15.29 13.03 5.68
N SER A 155 -15.17 11.70 5.73
CA SER A 155 -14.84 10.97 6.97
C SER A 155 -13.46 11.38 7.53
N LEU A 156 -12.49 11.63 6.65
CA LEU A 156 -11.16 12.10 7.04
C LEU A 156 -11.13 13.58 7.41
N VAL A 157 -11.91 14.43 6.75
CA VAL A 157 -11.99 15.86 7.08
C VAL A 157 -12.64 16.07 8.44
N ASN A 158 -13.71 15.34 8.75
CA ASN A 158 -14.48 15.54 9.98
C ASN A 158 -13.79 15.00 11.25
N GLN A 159 -12.72 14.19 11.09
CA GLN A 159 -11.75 13.63 12.06
C GLN A 159 -12.26 13.04 13.40
N SER A 160 -13.53 13.20 13.75
CA SER A 160 -14.14 12.84 15.00
C SER A 160 -14.72 11.42 14.87
N LYS A 161 -14.35 10.54 15.82
CA LYS A 161 -14.83 9.15 15.99
C LYS A 161 -14.14 8.03 15.20
N LEU A 162 -13.15 8.30 14.35
CA LEU A 162 -12.37 7.22 13.70
C LEU A 162 -11.14 6.82 14.53
N SER A 163 -10.94 5.52 14.72
CA SER A 163 -9.69 4.97 15.26
C SER A 163 -8.54 5.17 14.27
N SER A 164 -7.31 5.18 14.77
CA SER A 164 -6.11 5.35 13.93
C SER A 164 -6.01 4.34 12.78
N SER A 165 -6.29 3.07 13.05
CA SER A 165 -6.25 2.02 12.02
C SER A 165 -7.29 2.25 10.92
N LEU A 166 -8.48 2.75 11.26
CA LEU A 166 -9.50 3.09 10.27
C LEU A 166 -9.09 4.31 9.45
N LYS A 167 -8.51 5.35 10.09
CA LYS A 167 -7.97 6.51 9.37
C LYS A 167 -6.91 6.10 8.35
N ALA A 168 -5.94 5.27 8.77
CA ALA A 168 -4.90 4.76 7.89
C ALA A 168 -5.45 4.00 6.68
N ASN A 169 -6.45 3.13 6.89
CA ASN A 169 -7.05 2.36 5.79
C ASN A 169 -7.90 3.21 4.84
N ILE A 170 -8.66 4.17 5.35
CA ILE A 170 -9.45 5.10 4.52
C ILE A 170 -8.51 5.96 3.65
N LEU A 171 -7.39 6.42 4.22
CA LEU A 171 -6.34 7.12 3.47
C LEU A 171 -5.87 6.28 2.29
N VAL A 172 -5.45 5.04 2.53
CA VAL A 172 -4.94 4.15 1.48
C VAL A 172 -5.98 3.94 0.38
N VAL A 173 -7.24 3.66 0.70
CA VAL A 173 -8.30 3.53 -0.32
C VAL A 173 -8.47 4.82 -1.12
N LEU A 174 -8.46 5.98 -0.47
CA LEU A 174 -8.56 7.26 -1.19
C LEU A 174 -7.38 7.45 -2.16
N GLY A 175 -6.16 7.07 -1.75
CA GLY A 175 -5.00 7.03 -2.63
C GLY A 175 -5.16 6.04 -3.80
N VAL A 176 -5.67 4.84 -3.54
CA VAL A 176 -5.97 3.83 -4.58
C VAL A 176 -6.98 4.36 -5.60
N ILE A 177 -8.00 5.10 -5.16
CA ILE A 177 -8.94 5.78 -6.07
C ILE A 177 -8.21 6.82 -6.93
N CYS A 178 -7.29 7.62 -6.36
CA CYS A 178 -6.47 8.55 -7.15
C CYS A 178 -5.66 7.84 -8.26
N ARG A 179 -5.20 6.62 -8.00
CA ARG A 179 -4.41 5.83 -8.96
C ARG A 179 -5.25 5.17 -10.05
N TYR A 180 -6.41 4.63 -9.73
CA TYR A 180 -7.16 3.77 -10.65
C TYR A 180 -8.43 4.40 -11.22
N HIS A 181 -8.88 5.50 -10.61
CA HIS A 181 -10.01 6.32 -11.06
C HIS A 181 -9.66 7.82 -11.02
N PRO A 182 -8.61 8.26 -11.72
CA PRO A 182 -8.20 9.66 -11.72
C PRO A 182 -9.30 10.62 -12.23
N GLU A 183 -10.20 10.14 -13.09
CA GLU A 183 -11.37 10.89 -13.56
C GLU A 183 -12.27 11.37 -12.42
N VAL A 184 -12.43 10.54 -11.37
CA VAL A 184 -13.21 10.84 -10.17
C VAL A 184 -12.52 11.87 -9.28
N MET A 185 -11.19 11.84 -9.25
CA MET A 185 -10.39 12.66 -8.33
C MET A 185 -9.89 13.96 -8.95
N SER A 186 -9.91 14.09 -10.27
CA SER A 186 -9.35 15.21 -11.04
C SER A 186 -9.75 16.60 -10.50
N SER A 187 -11.04 16.80 -10.22
CA SER A 187 -11.59 18.08 -9.73
C SER A 187 -11.23 18.41 -8.28
N LYS A 188 -10.78 17.42 -7.50
CA LYS A 188 -10.47 17.53 -6.06
C LYS A 188 -9.07 17.04 -5.70
N SER A 189 -8.19 16.84 -6.68
CA SER A 189 -6.85 16.27 -6.51
C SER A 189 -6.01 17.09 -5.53
N ASN A 190 -5.96 18.42 -5.70
CA ASN A 190 -5.26 19.32 -4.79
C ASN A 190 -5.81 19.26 -3.36
N LYS A 191 -7.14 19.20 -3.19
CA LYS A 191 -7.76 19.05 -1.86
C LYS A 191 -7.37 17.72 -1.20
N CYS A 192 -7.21 16.66 -1.98
CA CYS A 192 -6.74 15.37 -1.48
C CYS A 192 -5.26 15.41 -1.11
N LEU A 193 -4.43 16.06 -1.93
CA LEU A 193 -3.03 16.29 -1.62
C LEU A 193 -2.88 17.08 -0.31
N ASP A 194 -3.64 18.17 -0.16
CA ASP A 194 -3.69 18.97 1.07
C ASP A 194 -4.07 18.10 2.28
N LEU A 195 -5.09 17.25 2.14
CA LEU A 195 -5.52 16.34 3.19
C LEU A 195 -4.37 15.40 3.62
N PHE A 196 -3.70 14.76 2.66
CA PHE A 196 -2.60 13.84 2.94
C PHE A 196 -1.41 14.55 3.62
N LEU A 197 -1.00 15.71 3.10
CA LEU A 197 0.11 16.48 3.66
C LEU A 197 -0.23 17.06 5.04
N ASN A 198 -1.46 17.52 5.26
CA ASN A 198 -1.89 18.02 6.57
C ASN A 198 -1.90 16.91 7.62
N ILE A 199 -2.30 15.69 7.26
CA ILE A 199 -2.22 14.54 8.18
C ILE A 199 -0.75 14.23 8.53
N LEU A 200 0.15 14.20 7.55
CA LEU A 200 1.58 14.02 7.80
C LEU A 200 2.14 15.14 8.68
N LYS A 201 1.75 16.39 8.42
CA LYS A 201 2.12 17.54 9.26
C LYS A 201 1.68 17.32 10.70
N MET A 202 0.41 16.97 10.92
CA MET A 202 -0.13 16.73 12.25
C MET A 202 0.65 15.63 12.96
N GLU A 203 0.86 14.49 12.33
CA GLU A 203 1.51 13.32 12.96
C GLU A 203 3.04 13.46 13.13
N MET A 204 3.74 14.17 12.24
CA MET A 204 5.21 14.23 12.25
C MET A 204 5.80 15.50 12.88
N THR A 205 5.00 16.57 13.05
CA THR A 205 5.53 17.88 13.48
C THR A 205 4.91 18.40 14.77
N THR A 206 3.73 17.93 15.14
CA THR A 206 3.06 18.35 16.37
C THR A 206 3.75 17.75 17.59
N LYS A 207 4.16 18.59 18.54
CA LYS A 207 4.81 18.15 19.79
C LYS A 207 3.82 17.68 20.86
N ASN A 208 2.52 17.91 20.65
CA ASN A 208 1.48 17.77 21.68
C ASN A 208 0.88 16.35 21.75
N HIS A 209 1.25 15.43 20.84
CA HIS A 209 0.82 14.04 20.91
C HIS A 209 1.88 13.09 20.37
N LYS A 210 1.78 11.81 20.74
CA LYS A 210 2.67 10.77 20.23
C LYS A 210 2.29 10.44 18.78
N PRO A 211 3.24 10.46 17.83
CA PRO A 211 2.97 10.15 16.42
C PRO A 211 2.29 8.79 16.23
N ASP A 212 1.25 8.74 15.39
CA ASP A 212 0.65 7.49 14.96
C ASP A 212 1.31 6.96 13.67
N PHE A 213 2.22 6.01 13.83
CA PHE A 213 2.96 5.43 12.72
C PHE A 213 2.08 4.69 11.70
N ASN A 214 0.90 4.18 12.08
CA ASN A 214 0.00 3.55 11.11
C ASN A 214 -0.64 4.60 10.21
N VAL A 215 -1.07 5.73 10.80
CA VAL A 215 -1.64 6.86 10.05
C VAL A 215 -0.57 7.47 9.14
N ILE A 216 0.66 7.62 9.63
CA ILE A 216 1.79 8.07 8.81
C ILE A 216 2.03 7.14 7.61
N ALA A 217 2.13 5.83 7.85
CA ALA A 217 2.36 4.86 6.77
C ALA A 217 1.24 4.92 5.72
N GLY A 218 -0.02 4.95 6.17
CA GLY A 218 -1.18 5.06 5.30
C GLY A 218 -1.18 6.37 4.49
N ALA A 219 -0.81 7.51 5.08
CA ALA A 219 -0.70 8.77 4.36
C ALA A 219 0.41 8.76 3.29
N ILE A 220 1.57 8.19 3.59
CA ILE A 220 2.67 8.04 2.61
C ILE A 220 2.26 7.09 1.48
N GLU A 221 1.62 5.97 1.80
CA GLU A 221 1.10 5.04 0.79
C GLU A 221 0.00 5.68 -0.09
N SER A 222 -0.78 6.59 0.48
CA SER A 222 -1.77 7.36 -0.27
C SER A 222 -1.11 8.32 -1.26
N LEU A 223 -0.04 9.00 -0.84
CA LEU A 223 0.77 9.85 -1.71
C LEU A 223 1.45 9.04 -2.83
N ASN A 224 1.98 7.87 -2.52
CA ASN A 224 2.55 6.95 -3.50
C ASN A 224 1.52 6.61 -4.59
N ASN A 225 0.29 6.26 -4.21
CA ASN A 225 -0.76 5.99 -5.20
C ASN A 225 -1.20 7.27 -5.96
N TYR A 226 -1.27 8.41 -5.28
CA TYR A 226 -1.61 9.70 -5.90
C TYR A 226 -0.65 10.09 -7.04
N LEU A 227 0.65 9.89 -6.84
CA LEU A 227 1.71 10.29 -7.77
C LEU A 227 1.71 9.53 -9.11
N TYR A 228 0.89 8.49 -9.29
CA TYR A 228 0.75 7.81 -10.58
C TYR A 228 0.05 8.67 -11.64
N ASN A 229 -0.94 9.47 -11.25
CA ASN A 229 -1.74 10.27 -12.18
C ASN A 229 -1.69 11.77 -11.90
N PHE A 230 -1.24 12.16 -10.70
CA PHE A 230 -1.24 13.55 -10.28
C PHE A 230 0.16 13.98 -9.87
N SER A 231 0.64 15.08 -10.44
CA SER A 231 1.83 15.75 -9.96
C SER A 231 1.44 16.84 -8.96
N PRO A 232 2.23 17.08 -7.91
CA PRO A 232 2.14 18.35 -7.18
C PRO A 232 2.33 19.50 -8.17
N SER A 233 1.50 20.54 -8.08
CA SER A 233 1.60 21.67 -9.00
C SER A 233 2.95 22.37 -8.87
N GLU A 234 3.61 22.70 -9.99
CA GLU A 234 4.91 23.40 -10.00
C GLU A 234 4.88 24.75 -9.28
N LYS A 235 3.69 25.36 -9.15
CA LYS A 235 3.48 26.66 -8.49
C LYS A 235 3.40 26.59 -6.96
N SER A 236 3.61 25.43 -6.35
CA SER A 236 3.41 25.19 -4.92
C SER A 236 4.61 24.53 -4.25
N ASP A 237 4.82 24.81 -2.96
CA ASP A 237 5.84 24.16 -2.13
C ASP A 237 5.52 22.68 -1.79
N TYR A 238 4.46 22.09 -2.37
CA TYR A 238 4.02 20.73 -2.05
C TYR A 238 5.11 19.68 -2.27
N SER A 239 5.87 19.75 -3.37
CA SER A 239 6.95 18.78 -3.63
C SER A 239 8.02 18.82 -2.54
N LYS A 240 8.38 20.02 -2.07
CA LYS A 240 9.37 20.20 -1.01
C LYS A 240 8.84 19.70 0.33
N VAL A 241 7.62 20.07 0.69
CA VAL A 241 6.96 19.61 1.93
C VAL A 241 6.82 18.08 1.95
N MET A 242 6.41 17.50 0.83
CA MET A 242 6.30 16.04 0.67
C MET A 242 7.66 15.36 0.84
N PHE A 243 8.70 15.87 0.17
CA PHE A 243 10.06 15.35 0.26
C PHE A 243 10.62 15.42 1.69
N ASP A 244 10.36 16.50 2.42
CA ASP A 244 10.75 16.63 3.83
C ASP A 244 10.08 15.58 4.71
N TYR A 245 8.79 15.28 4.51
CA TYR A 245 8.11 14.20 5.23
C TYR A 245 8.65 12.81 4.86
N ILE A 246 8.96 12.57 3.58
CA ILE A 246 9.59 11.33 3.13
C ILE A 246 10.95 11.13 3.82
N LYS A 247 11.82 12.15 3.85
CA LYS A 247 13.12 12.07 4.56
C LYS A 247 12.95 11.79 6.05
N ARG A 248 11.97 12.41 6.71
CA ARG A 248 11.64 12.15 8.12
C ARG A 248 11.18 10.71 8.35
N ALA A 249 10.39 10.17 7.43
CA ALA A 249 9.92 8.78 7.46
C ALA A 249 11.04 7.74 7.26
N LEU A 250 12.17 8.14 6.67
CA LEU A 250 13.34 7.29 6.47
C LEU A 250 14.31 7.26 7.66
N VAL A 251 14.04 7.95 8.75
CA VAL A 251 14.88 7.86 9.97
C VAL A 251 14.86 6.42 10.48
N ASN A 252 16.03 5.79 10.52
CA ASN A 252 16.19 4.46 11.08
C ASN A 252 16.11 4.54 12.62
N SER A 253 14.97 4.19 13.20
CA SER A 253 14.83 3.95 14.64
C SER A 253 15.05 2.47 14.91
N GLU A 254 16.02 2.13 15.77
CA GLU A 254 16.35 0.74 16.18
C GLU A 254 15.20 0.00 16.90
N GLU A 255 14.03 0.64 17.07
CA GLU A 255 12.81 0.01 17.58
C GLU A 255 12.23 -0.98 16.54
N LEU A 256 12.61 -2.24 16.70
CA LEU A 256 12.39 -3.42 15.84
C LEU A 256 10.94 -3.72 15.38
N ASN A 257 9.92 -2.95 15.78
CA ASN A 257 8.51 -3.35 15.64
C ASN A 257 7.70 -2.58 14.58
N ARG A 258 8.24 -1.57 13.88
CA ARG A 258 7.42 -0.71 13.00
C ARG A 258 8.11 -0.27 11.71
N TYR A 259 8.35 -1.20 10.79
CA TYR A 259 8.88 -0.89 9.45
C TYR A 259 7.87 -0.28 8.47
N ALA A 260 6.59 -0.17 8.83
CA ALA A 260 5.54 0.28 7.90
C ALA A 260 5.82 1.67 7.30
N VAL A 261 6.27 2.61 8.12
CA VAL A 261 6.59 3.99 7.70
C VAL A 261 7.79 4.05 6.74
N PRO A 262 8.98 3.56 7.10
CA PRO A 262 10.12 3.58 6.19
C PRO A 262 9.87 2.72 4.95
N LYS A 263 9.12 1.62 5.05
CA LYS A 263 8.73 0.80 3.89
C LYS A 263 7.89 1.62 2.91
N ALA A 264 6.87 2.33 3.38
CA ALA A 264 6.04 3.19 2.53
C ALA A 264 6.87 4.30 1.86
N ALA A 265 7.81 4.92 2.60
CA ALA A 265 8.67 5.97 2.08
C ALA A 265 9.66 5.47 1.01
N LEU A 266 10.32 4.34 1.25
CA LEU A 266 11.23 3.72 0.28
C LEU A 266 10.47 3.27 -0.98
N ASP A 267 9.29 2.69 -0.83
CA ASP A 267 8.46 2.26 -1.96
C ASP A 267 8.00 3.45 -2.81
N LEU A 268 7.60 4.56 -2.18
CA LEU A 268 7.28 5.81 -2.87
C LEU A 268 8.47 6.32 -3.68
N LEU A 269 9.66 6.44 -3.06
CA LEU A 269 10.85 6.91 -3.78
C LEU A 269 11.24 5.96 -4.92
N THR A 270 11.15 4.66 -4.70
CA THR A 270 11.45 3.66 -5.74
C THR A 270 10.63 3.91 -7.01
N LYS A 271 9.35 4.29 -6.87
CA LYS A 271 8.41 4.51 -7.98
C LYS A 271 8.40 5.94 -8.52
N HIS A 272 8.67 6.93 -7.67
CA HIS A 272 8.37 8.34 -7.94
C HIS A 272 9.55 9.30 -7.72
N SER A 273 10.79 8.82 -7.67
CA SER A 273 11.99 9.67 -7.53
C SER A 273 12.02 10.85 -8.50
N GLY A 274 11.52 10.69 -9.74
CA GLY A 274 11.47 11.76 -10.75
C GLY A 274 10.69 13.01 -10.34
N HIS A 275 9.72 12.91 -9.43
CA HIS A 275 9.02 14.10 -8.91
C HIS A 275 9.89 14.95 -7.98
N PHE A 276 11.06 14.44 -7.58
CA PHE A 276 11.95 15.07 -6.60
C PHE A 276 13.35 15.32 -7.15
N ASP A 277 13.56 15.29 -8.46
CA ASP A 277 14.88 15.37 -9.10
C ASP A 277 15.73 16.57 -8.62
N GLU A 278 15.16 17.78 -8.61
CA GLU A 278 15.83 18.99 -8.08
C GLU A 278 16.18 18.87 -6.59
N LEU A 279 15.27 18.31 -5.77
CA LEU A 279 15.48 18.16 -4.34
C LEU A 279 16.52 17.07 -4.03
N ILE A 280 16.50 15.97 -4.79
CA ILE A 280 17.50 14.89 -4.78
C ILE A 280 18.88 15.47 -5.12
N TYR A 281 18.97 16.32 -6.14
CA TYR A 281 20.22 16.98 -6.53
C TYR A 281 20.74 17.94 -5.45
N ILE A 282 19.85 18.68 -4.79
CA ILE A 282 20.21 19.61 -3.71
C ILE A 282 20.67 18.85 -2.45
N GLU A 283 19.95 17.81 -2.06
CA GLU A 283 20.13 17.10 -0.78
C GLU A 283 20.71 15.69 -0.96
N TYR A 284 21.52 15.49 -2.00
CA TYR A 284 22.03 14.18 -2.44
C TYR A 284 22.70 13.36 -1.33
N GLN A 285 23.42 14.00 -0.40
CA GLN A 285 24.11 13.28 0.67
C GLN A 285 23.13 12.78 1.75
N ASP A 286 22.28 13.67 2.27
CA ASP A 286 21.36 13.33 3.36
C ASP A 286 20.38 12.22 2.94
N LEU A 287 19.79 12.32 1.74
CA LEU A 287 18.90 11.29 1.25
C LEU A 287 19.65 9.97 1.01
N PHE A 288 20.84 10.02 0.40
CA PHE A 288 21.64 8.82 0.16
C PHE A 288 21.99 8.11 1.48
N ASP A 289 22.44 8.85 2.49
CA ASP A 289 22.85 8.27 3.76
C ASP A 289 21.65 7.61 4.48
N ARG A 290 20.46 8.23 4.44
CA ARG A 290 19.21 7.65 4.97
C ARG A 290 18.82 6.35 4.28
N ILE A 291 18.82 6.31 2.95
CA ILE A 291 18.48 5.08 2.21
C ILE A 291 19.54 4.00 2.45
N SER A 292 20.82 4.39 2.50
CA SER A 292 21.93 3.45 2.72
C SER A 292 21.87 2.75 4.07
N GLN A 293 21.42 3.44 5.12
CA GLN A 293 21.19 2.82 6.43
C GLN A 293 20.19 1.65 6.34
N TRP A 294 19.15 1.78 5.52
CA TRP A 294 18.18 0.70 5.28
C TRP A 294 18.75 -0.41 4.40
N ALA A 295 19.65 -0.08 3.47
CA ALA A 295 20.35 -1.06 2.65
C ALA A 295 21.33 -1.94 3.48
N GLU A 296 21.84 -1.42 4.59
CA GLU A 296 22.71 -2.15 5.53
C GLU A 296 21.92 -2.82 6.69
N HIS A 297 20.60 -2.67 6.70
CA HIS A 297 19.74 -3.17 7.77
C HIS A 297 19.60 -4.71 7.77
N LYS A 298 19.38 -5.31 8.94
CA LYS A 298 19.26 -6.78 9.12
C LYS A 298 17.99 -7.38 8.51
N ASN A 299 16.92 -6.59 8.43
CA ASN A 299 15.65 -7.03 7.84
C ASN A 299 15.79 -7.15 6.31
N TYR A 300 15.62 -8.36 5.79
CA TYR A 300 15.81 -8.68 4.37
C TYR A 300 14.89 -7.90 3.43
N ASP A 301 13.62 -7.72 3.80
CA ASP A 301 12.65 -7.01 2.96
C ASP A 301 12.97 -5.52 2.85
N MET A 302 13.34 -4.90 3.98
CA MET A 302 13.78 -3.51 4.01
C MET A 302 15.06 -3.31 3.20
N LYS A 303 16.04 -4.21 3.37
CA LYS A 303 17.30 -4.21 2.62
C LYS A 303 17.05 -4.32 1.12
N LYS A 304 16.19 -5.26 0.69
CA LYS A 304 15.80 -5.43 -0.72
C LYS A 304 15.13 -4.17 -1.27
N LEU A 305 14.20 -3.59 -0.53
CA LEU A 305 13.48 -2.39 -0.96
C LEU A 305 14.45 -1.19 -1.08
N ALA A 306 15.33 -0.99 -0.09
CA ALA A 306 16.35 0.06 -0.13
C ALA A 306 17.27 -0.06 -1.35
N TYR A 307 17.65 -1.27 -1.77
CA TYR A 307 18.42 -1.45 -3.01
C TYR A 307 17.66 -1.02 -4.27
N LEU A 308 16.36 -1.30 -4.34
CA LEU A 308 15.52 -0.82 -5.45
C LEU A 308 15.42 0.71 -5.43
N THR A 309 15.31 1.30 -4.24
CA THR A 309 15.30 2.75 -4.06
C THR A 309 16.62 3.39 -4.48
N LEU A 310 17.76 2.82 -4.10
CA LEU A 310 19.09 3.30 -4.52
C LEU A 310 19.26 3.24 -6.04
N ASP A 311 18.77 2.18 -6.70
CA ASP A 311 18.84 2.07 -8.16
C ASP A 311 18.04 3.20 -8.84
N SER A 312 16.84 3.48 -8.36
CA SER A 312 16.02 4.61 -8.84
C SER A 312 16.70 5.95 -8.57
N TYR A 313 17.16 6.16 -7.33
CA TYR A 313 17.88 7.35 -6.90
C TYR A 313 19.10 7.66 -7.78
N TYR A 314 19.95 6.66 -8.08
CA TYR A 314 21.14 6.88 -8.91
C TYR A 314 20.79 7.26 -10.35
N LYS A 315 19.74 6.66 -10.93
CA LYS A 315 19.29 6.99 -12.29
C LYS A 315 18.86 8.45 -12.37
N HIS A 316 18.03 8.88 -11.42
CA HIS A 316 17.52 10.24 -11.33
C HIS A 316 18.64 11.26 -11.06
N LEU A 317 19.52 10.97 -10.11
CA LEU A 317 20.65 11.86 -9.83
C LEU A 317 21.62 11.94 -11.02
N ALA A 318 21.92 10.83 -11.71
CA ALA A 318 22.77 10.85 -12.90
C ALA A 318 22.17 11.69 -14.02
N GLU A 319 20.86 11.61 -14.24
CA GLU A 319 20.17 12.46 -15.22
C GLU A 319 20.27 13.94 -14.85
N MET A 320 20.06 14.27 -13.58
CA MET A 320 20.22 15.64 -13.08
C MET A 320 21.65 16.18 -13.26
N LEU A 321 22.66 15.33 -13.07
CA LEU A 321 24.05 15.70 -13.35
C LEU A 321 24.28 16.01 -14.83
N ARG A 322 23.66 15.26 -15.75
CA ARG A 322 23.76 15.53 -17.20
C ARG A 322 23.11 16.86 -17.54
N VAL A 323 21.87 17.06 -17.13
CA VAL A 323 21.09 18.26 -17.45
C VAL A 323 21.73 19.52 -16.88
N LYS A 324 22.21 19.49 -15.63
CA LYS A 324 22.79 20.64 -14.95
C LYS A 324 24.29 20.83 -15.18
N PHE A 325 24.96 19.94 -15.92
CA PHE A 325 26.41 20.05 -16.07
C PHE A 325 26.83 21.39 -16.71
N GLN A 326 26.07 21.86 -17.70
CA GLN A 326 26.37 23.10 -18.43
C GLN A 326 26.23 24.35 -17.54
N THR A 327 25.33 24.34 -16.56
CA THR A 327 24.99 25.49 -15.72
C THR A 327 25.65 25.44 -14.33
N GLU A 328 25.85 24.24 -13.76
CA GLU A 328 26.32 24.00 -12.39
C GLU A 328 27.51 23.03 -12.35
N SER A 329 28.45 23.13 -13.31
CA SER A 329 29.55 22.18 -13.53
C SER A 329 30.36 21.84 -12.27
N LYS A 330 30.68 22.84 -11.44
CA LYS A 330 31.45 22.65 -10.20
C LYS A 330 30.71 21.76 -9.20
N LYS A 331 29.41 21.99 -8.99
CA LYS A 331 28.59 21.17 -8.08
C LYS A 331 28.41 19.76 -8.64
N CYS A 332 28.18 19.63 -9.94
CA CYS A 332 28.07 18.33 -10.60
C CYS A 332 29.34 17.49 -10.44
N ARG A 333 30.53 18.08 -10.62
CA ARG A 333 31.82 17.40 -10.38
C ARG A 333 31.99 16.97 -8.92
N THR A 334 31.54 17.78 -7.96
CA THR A 334 31.56 17.43 -6.52
C THR A 334 30.68 16.22 -6.22
N ILE A 335 29.44 16.22 -6.71
CA ILE A 335 28.49 15.12 -6.53
C ILE A 335 29.03 13.84 -7.19
N PHE A 336 29.50 13.95 -8.43
CA PHE A 336 30.09 12.83 -9.15
C PHE A 336 31.27 12.22 -8.40
N LYS A 337 32.25 13.05 -7.99
CA LYS A 337 33.40 12.60 -7.22
C LYS A 337 32.98 11.92 -5.91
N TYR A 338 32.00 12.46 -5.20
CA TYR A 338 31.47 11.86 -3.97
C TYR A 338 30.98 10.42 -4.21
N PHE A 339 30.17 10.20 -5.25
CA PHE A 339 29.60 8.89 -5.54
C PHE A 339 30.61 7.90 -6.11
N ILE A 340 31.48 8.32 -7.03
CA ILE A 340 32.53 7.46 -7.57
C ILE A 340 33.45 6.94 -6.45
N LEU A 341 33.80 7.79 -5.47
CA LEU A 341 34.60 7.36 -4.31
C LEU A 341 33.83 6.37 -3.43
N LYS A 342 32.53 6.59 -3.17
CA LYS A 342 31.71 5.64 -2.40
C LYS A 342 31.57 4.30 -3.12
N PHE A 343 31.30 4.30 -4.42
CA PHE A 343 31.19 3.07 -5.19
C PHE A 343 32.52 2.31 -5.23
N HIS A 344 33.63 3.01 -5.46
CA HIS A 344 34.96 2.39 -5.44
C HIS A 344 35.23 1.69 -4.12
N LYS A 345 35.01 2.41 -3.00
CA LYS A 345 35.19 1.87 -1.65
C LYS A 345 34.39 0.60 -1.45
N ASN A 346 33.11 0.60 -1.83
CA ASN A 346 32.23 -0.57 -1.69
C ASN A 346 32.67 -1.76 -2.56
N LEU A 347 33.21 -1.53 -3.76
CA LEU A 347 33.71 -2.60 -4.62
C LEU A 347 35.01 -3.22 -4.11
N THR A 348 35.89 -2.40 -3.55
CA THR A 348 37.19 -2.84 -3.01
C THR A 348 37.09 -3.50 -1.63
N ASP A 349 36.00 -3.27 -0.89
CA ASP A 349 35.81 -3.87 0.42
C ASP A 349 35.44 -5.36 0.30
N THR A 350 36.28 -6.23 0.83
CA THR A 350 36.09 -7.69 0.82
C THR A 350 34.94 -8.14 1.72
N ASN A 351 34.56 -7.34 2.72
CA ASN A 351 33.50 -7.67 3.68
C ASN A 351 32.11 -7.26 3.20
N LYS A 352 32.01 -6.50 2.11
CA LYS A 352 30.73 -6.06 1.54
C LYS A 352 30.00 -7.21 0.85
N GLU A 353 28.70 -7.34 1.14
CA GLU A 353 27.84 -8.33 0.50
C GLU A 353 27.77 -8.14 -1.02
N LEU A 354 27.55 -9.24 -1.75
CA LEU A 354 27.43 -9.23 -3.22
C LEU A 354 26.37 -8.24 -3.72
N LYS A 355 25.22 -8.12 -3.04
CA LYS A 355 24.17 -7.17 -3.43
C LYS A 355 24.61 -5.70 -3.28
N GLU A 356 25.42 -5.39 -2.28
CA GLU A 356 25.98 -4.04 -2.06
C GLU A 356 27.00 -3.68 -3.14
N LYS A 357 27.74 -4.68 -3.63
CA LYS A 357 28.62 -4.52 -4.79
C LYS A 357 27.82 -4.32 -6.06
N ILE A 358 26.78 -5.13 -6.30
CA ILE A 358 25.90 -5.00 -7.48
C ILE A 358 25.27 -3.60 -7.55
N ILE A 359 24.73 -3.09 -6.44
CA ILE A 359 24.12 -1.75 -6.44
C ILE A 359 25.15 -0.64 -6.69
N SER A 360 26.39 -0.83 -6.24
CA SER A 360 27.50 0.09 -6.54
C SER A 360 27.92 0.03 -8.02
N ILE A 361 27.92 -1.16 -8.64
CA ILE A 361 28.15 -1.33 -10.09
C ILE A 361 27.06 -0.62 -10.90
N LYS A 362 25.79 -0.77 -10.50
CA LYS A 362 24.68 -0.05 -11.14
C LYS A 362 24.85 1.46 -11.04
N GLY A 363 25.24 1.96 -9.87
CA GLY A 363 25.58 3.37 -9.66
C GLY A 363 26.69 3.85 -10.60
N TYR A 364 27.79 3.10 -10.70
CA TYR A 364 28.85 3.37 -11.67
C TYR A 364 28.33 3.45 -13.11
N GLY A 365 27.53 2.47 -13.54
CA GLY A 365 26.97 2.44 -14.88
C GLY A 365 26.08 3.63 -15.20
N ALA A 366 25.21 4.03 -14.25
CA ALA A 366 24.36 5.21 -14.40
C ALA A 366 25.21 6.50 -14.57
N PHE A 367 26.25 6.64 -13.73
CA PHE A 367 27.12 7.82 -13.71
C PHE A 367 28.12 7.85 -14.87
N ALA A 368 28.49 6.71 -15.46
CA ALA A 368 29.43 6.63 -16.57
C ALA A 368 28.95 7.38 -17.83
N GLY A 369 27.64 7.44 -18.04
CA GLY A 369 27.06 8.23 -19.13
C GLY A 369 26.97 9.73 -18.84
N VAL A 370 27.48 10.21 -17.70
CA VAL A 370 27.65 11.64 -17.42
C VAL A 370 29.03 12.04 -17.96
N SER A 371 29.09 12.44 -19.23
CA SER A 371 30.34 12.93 -19.83
C SER A 371 30.60 14.38 -19.37
N PHE A 372 31.70 14.57 -18.64
CA PHE A 372 32.16 15.86 -18.10
C PHE A 372 33.11 16.59 -19.03
#